data_AF-A0A8T5LWP1-F1
#
_entry.id   AF-A0A8T5LWP1-F1
#
_cell.length_a   1.000
_cell.length_b   1.000
_cell.length_c   1.000
_cell.angle_alpha   90.00
_cell.angle_beta   90.00
_cell.angle_gamma   90.00
#
_symmetry.space_group_name_H-M   'P 1'
#
loop_
_entity.id
_entity.type
_entity.pdbx_description
1 polymer ?
#
loop_
_entity_poly.entity_id
_entity_poly.type
_entity_poly.pdbx_seq_one_letter_code
_entity_poly.pdbx_strand_id
1 'polypeptide(L)'
;MFLSLKGTYYIVLKKSFRRGAGVKHPFANWNALKPELDAIIARLGHFPSDGELAQLGRYDVRNAIRDHHGGFLKAQQKMGLVPKKKTGALSLAIWENFSSDVAAIVQKLGRFPTRIDFERLNRIDVWAHMKTHGGVDAVRKRMGFALGQKKGVRSLKHWTNFEQELRGVWQALGHYPTWIELEEFGRDDILGSFRYHGGANKVRKKLGVPLVLKSGEYTLRKWPNLRAELIGIIREHGRFPSYQQLVAMGRSDIARAIIIFPGGTNAVRRKFGLKPLKRPPPESFRSWQNARQQLQIVFDVFGHFSTEAELVATGNASLLQAIRDYHGGLRSAKARFLGLKEKPTAKRIRVTAKERRLFLNAKRGGGKEKLLLIDRLEPIIRRAIRIELHTIGYRESPEDLHQQAIVGLLSSLERNSTPDQFFGGIGRVIRGELKRLVRRESGFHFPRKEFYQITVIAQVAARLRVSLGREPSAEEIAQATTISIPQIISLKKRYPRSLFQTDKKGHPLIARIRQKNP
;
A
#
# COMPACT_ATOMS: atom_id res chain seq x y z
N MET A 1 -1.87 -49.98 32.51
CA MET A 1 -2.08 -50.39 31.09
C MET A 1 -1.57 -49.27 30.19
N PHE A 2 -0.26 -49.30 29.90
CA PHE A 2 0.46 -48.31 29.09
C PHE A 2 0.41 -48.76 27.62
N LEU A 3 -0.36 -48.09 26.76
CA LEU A 3 -0.28 -48.31 25.32
C LEU A 3 0.83 -47.43 24.74
N SER A 4 1.94 -48.09 24.43
CA SER A 4 3.09 -47.58 23.69
C SER A 4 2.69 -47.24 22.25
N LEU A 5 2.37 -45.96 21.98
CA LEU A 5 2.31 -45.40 20.64
C LEU A 5 3.68 -44.85 20.24
N LYS A 6 4.62 -45.73 19.89
CA LYS A 6 5.80 -45.36 19.10
C LYS A 6 5.38 -45.29 17.62
N GLY A 7 4.78 -44.17 17.25
CA GLY A 7 4.44 -43.86 15.86
C GLY A 7 5.67 -43.35 15.10
N THR A 8 6.07 -44.09 14.07
CA THR A 8 7.14 -43.80 13.13
C THR A 8 6.85 -42.50 12.38
N TYR A 9 7.57 -41.42 12.71
CA TYR A 9 7.53 -40.18 11.92
C TYR A 9 8.25 -40.42 10.58
N TYR A 10 7.48 -40.65 9.51
CA TYR A 10 8.02 -40.71 8.15
C TYR A 10 8.47 -39.32 7.71
N ILE A 11 9.79 -39.12 7.63
CA ILE A 11 10.40 -37.98 6.96
C ILE A 11 10.20 -38.17 5.45
N VAL A 12 9.14 -37.59 4.89
CA VAL A 12 9.01 -37.46 3.43
C VAL A 12 9.88 -36.28 2.97
N LEU A 13 11.15 -36.58 2.72
CA LEU A 13 12.03 -35.73 1.92
C LEU A 13 11.42 -35.60 0.51
N LYS A 14 11.36 -34.36 0.02
CA LYS A 14 10.90 -33.92 -1.31
C LYS A 14 11.26 -34.91 -2.43
N LYS A 15 10.35 -35.84 -2.77
CA LYS A 15 10.24 -36.31 -4.15
C LYS A 15 9.50 -35.22 -4.90
N SER A 16 10.24 -34.45 -5.68
CA SER A 16 9.68 -33.72 -6.81
C SER A 16 8.76 -34.66 -7.57
N PHE A 17 7.52 -34.24 -7.76
CA PHE A 17 6.57 -34.87 -8.68
C PHE A 17 7.20 -34.82 -10.08
N ARG A 18 8.10 -35.76 -10.38
CA ARG A 18 8.42 -36.13 -11.75
C ARG A 18 7.12 -36.70 -12.29
N ARG A 19 6.37 -35.88 -13.03
CA ARG A 19 5.25 -36.33 -13.85
C ARG A 19 5.72 -37.62 -14.53
N GLY A 20 4.96 -38.70 -14.38
CA GLY A 20 5.28 -39.97 -15.02
C GLY A 20 5.65 -39.72 -16.47
N ALA A 21 6.83 -40.18 -16.87
CA ALA A 21 7.30 -40.09 -18.24
C ALA A 21 6.28 -40.81 -19.14
N GLY A 22 5.46 -40.06 -19.87
CA GLY A 22 4.49 -40.66 -20.79
C GLY A 22 3.29 -39.80 -21.18
N VAL A 23 2.81 -38.91 -20.31
CA VAL A 23 1.64 -38.07 -20.68
C VAL A 23 2.12 -36.88 -21.52
N LYS A 24 2.00 -37.00 -22.85
CA LYS A 24 2.25 -35.90 -23.78
C LYS A 24 1.29 -34.75 -23.48
N HIS A 25 1.82 -33.54 -23.37
CA HIS A 25 1.00 -32.34 -23.16
C HIS A 25 0.03 -32.18 -24.35
N PRO A 26 -1.27 -31.91 -24.14
CA PRO A 26 -2.25 -31.84 -25.23
C PRO A 26 -1.88 -30.78 -26.29
N PHE A 27 -1.17 -29.73 -25.87
CA PHE A 27 -0.66 -28.66 -26.72
C PHE A 27 0.83 -28.76 -27.08
N ALA A 28 1.44 -29.94 -26.94
CA ALA A 28 2.79 -30.16 -27.45
C ALA A 28 2.84 -29.99 -28.99
N ASN A 29 1.75 -30.33 -29.67
CA ASN A 29 1.56 -30.08 -31.10
C ASN A 29 1.09 -28.63 -31.35
N TRP A 30 1.76 -27.92 -32.27
CA TRP A 30 1.40 -26.54 -32.63
C TRP A 30 -0.01 -26.43 -33.22
N ASN A 31 -0.44 -27.42 -34.01
CA ASN A 31 -1.76 -27.42 -34.64
C ASN A 31 -2.90 -27.49 -33.62
N ALA A 32 -2.65 -28.09 -32.44
CA ALA A 32 -3.60 -28.09 -31.33
C ALA A 32 -3.56 -26.79 -30.51
N LEU A 33 -2.40 -26.12 -30.43
CA LEU A 33 -2.22 -24.87 -29.68
C LEU A 33 -2.73 -23.63 -30.45
N LYS A 34 -2.57 -23.61 -31.78
CA LYS A 34 -2.88 -22.45 -32.61
C LYS A 34 -4.34 -21.97 -32.48
N PRO A 35 -5.38 -22.82 -32.55
CA PRO A 35 -6.78 -22.38 -32.42
C PRO A 35 -7.09 -21.76 -31.06
N GLU A 36 -6.49 -22.29 -29.99
CA GLU A 36 -6.62 -21.74 -28.64
C GLU A 36 -5.99 -20.35 -28.53
N LEU A 37 -4.82 -20.17 -29.14
CA LEU A 37 -4.17 -18.87 -29.23
C LEU A 37 -4.98 -17.88 -30.07
N ASP A 38 -5.53 -18.29 -31.22
CA ASP A 38 -6.39 -17.47 -32.07
C ASP A 38 -7.62 -16.97 -31.29
N ALA A 39 -8.30 -17.84 -30.55
CA ALA A 39 -9.45 -17.47 -29.71
C ALA A 39 -9.07 -16.46 -28.60
N ILE A 40 -7.90 -16.63 -27.99
CA ILE A 40 -7.39 -15.69 -26.97
C ILE A 40 -7.02 -14.34 -27.61
N ILE A 41 -6.39 -14.34 -28.78
CA ILE A 41 -6.01 -13.13 -29.52
C ILE A 41 -7.25 -12.37 -29.96
N ALA A 42 -8.27 -13.05 -30.50
CA ALA A 42 -9.55 -12.45 -30.87
C ALA A 42 -10.22 -11.75 -29.68
N ARG A 43 -10.08 -12.32 -28.48
CA ARG A 43 -10.62 -11.73 -27.25
C ARG A 43 -9.83 -10.53 -26.73
N LEU A 44 -8.51 -10.53 -26.85
CA LEU A 44 -7.64 -9.49 -26.29
C LEU A 44 -7.32 -8.36 -27.28
N GLY A 45 -7.40 -8.63 -28.58
CA GLY A 45 -6.93 -7.73 -29.64
C GLY A 45 -5.41 -7.72 -29.84
N HIS A 46 -4.66 -8.54 -29.09
CA HIS A 46 -3.20 -8.69 -29.23
C HIS A 46 -2.72 -10.06 -28.76
N PHE A 47 -1.47 -10.41 -29.09
CA PHE A 47 -0.84 -11.64 -28.61
C PHE A 47 -0.67 -11.62 -27.09
N PRO A 48 -1.20 -12.61 -26.35
CA PRO A 48 -1.23 -12.58 -24.89
C PRO A 48 0.17 -12.64 -24.27
N SER A 49 0.39 -11.83 -23.23
CA SER A 49 1.56 -11.91 -22.36
C SER A 49 1.46 -13.09 -21.38
N ASP A 50 2.60 -13.44 -20.77
CA ASP A 50 2.67 -14.46 -19.71
C ASP A 50 1.72 -14.17 -18.54
N GLY A 51 1.61 -12.90 -18.17
CA GLY A 51 0.71 -12.44 -17.11
C GLY A 51 -0.76 -12.51 -17.49
N GLU A 52 -1.10 -12.17 -18.74
CA GLU A 52 -2.49 -12.24 -19.24
C GLU A 52 -2.98 -13.68 -19.32
N LEU A 53 -2.17 -14.64 -19.81
CA LEU A 53 -2.56 -16.06 -19.79
C LEU A 53 -2.78 -16.58 -18.36
N ALA A 54 -1.95 -16.15 -17.41
CA ALA A 54 -2.13 -16.49 -16.00
C ALA A 54 -3.42 -15.86 -15.43
N GLN A 55 -3.72 -14.61 -15.77
CA GLN A 55 -4.96 -13.93 -15.35
C GLN A 55 -6.20 -14.55 -15.99
N LEU A 56 -6.09 -15.13 -17.19
CA LEU A 56 -7.16 -15.89 -17.85
C LEU A 56 -7.28 -17.32 -17.34
N GLY A 57 -6.36 -17.78 -16.47
CA GLY A 57 -6.33 -19.17 -15.98
C GLY A 57 -5.86 -20.20 -17.02
N ARG A 58 -5.33 -19.75 -18.17
CA ARG A 58 -4.84 -20.59 -19.27
C ARG A 58 -3.38 -21.03 -19.07
N TYR A 59 -3.13 -21.69 -17.94
CA TYR A 59 -1.79 -22.17 -17.58
C TYR A 59 -1.31 -23.31 -18.50
N ASP A 60 -2.25 -24.06 -19.07
CA ASP A 60 -2.06 -25.06 -20.12
C ASP A 60 -1.37 -24.46 -21.35
N VAL A 61 -1.96 -23.41 -21.93
CA VAL A 61 -1.42 -22.69 -23.10
C VAL A 61 -0.10 -22.02 -22.74
N ARG A 62 -0.05 -21.35 -21.58
CA ARG A 62 1.16 -20.69 -21.06
C ARG A 62 2.35 -21.66 -20.98
N ASN A 63 2.16 -22.82 -20.36
CA ASN A 63 3.21 -23.81 -20.20
C ASN A 63 3.57 -24.43 -21.57
N ALA A 64 2.59 -24.71 -22.44
CA ALA A 64 2.86 -25.22 -23.77
C ALA A 64 3.75 -24.29 -24.60
N ILE A 65 3.45 -22.98 -24.60
CA ILE A 65 4.24 -21.96 -25.28
C ILE A 65 5.70 -22.00 -24.79
N ARG A 66 5.89 -22.03 -23.46
CA ARG A 66 7.22 -22.00 -22.84
C ARG A 66 8.00 -23.29 -23.07
N ASP A 67 7.35 -24.43 -22.84
CA ASP A 67 8.02 -25.72 -22.69
C ASP A 67 8.13 -26.47 -24.03
N HIS A 68 7.23 -26.20 -25.01
CA HIS A 68 7.19 -26.93 -26.29
C HIS A 68 7.38 -26.05 -27.54
N HIS A 69 7.06 -24.75 -27.47
CA HIS A 69 7.09 -23.86 -28.64
C HIS A 69 8.17 -22.78 -28.58
N GLY A 70 9.14 -22.94 -27.68
CA GLY A 70 10.33 -22.10 -27.61
C GLY A 70 10.09 -20.70 -27.05
N GLY A 71 9.02 -20.53 -26.27
CA GLY A 71 8.67 -19.28 -25.59
C GLY A 71 7.72 -18.37 -26.36
N PHE A 72 7.24 -17.34 -25.67
CA PHE A 72 6.20 -16.42 -26.18
C PHE A 72 6.60 -15.73 -27.48
N LEU A 73 7.88 -15.37 -27.63
CA LEU A 73 8.36 -14.67 -28.82
C LEU A 73 8.30 -15.57 -30.06
N LYS A 74 8.77 -16.82 -29.94
CA LYS A 74 8.70 -17.80 -31.04
C LYS A 74 7.27 -18.20 -31.35
N ALA A 75 6.42 -18.38 -30.34
CA ALA A 75 5.00 -18.63 -30.54
C ALA A 75 4.32 -17.46 -31.28
N GLN A 76 4.62 -16.21 -30.91
CA GLN A 76 4.11 -15.03 -31.61
C GLN A 76 4.55 -14.98 -33.08
N GLN A 77 5.82 -15.26 -33.35
CA GLN A 77 6.36 -15.36 -34.71
C GLN A 77 5.69 -16.48 -35.52
N LYS A 78 5.46 -17.66 -34.91
CA LYS A 78 4.73 -18.77 -35.54
C LYS A 78 3.27 -18.45 -35.86
N MET A 79 2.68 -17.44 -35.21
CA MET A 79 1.36 -16.91 -35.53
C MET A 79 1.39 -15.86 -36.66
N GLY A 80 2.55 -15.58 -37.25
CA GLY A 80 2.71 -14.51 -38.24
C GLY A 80 2.60 -13.11 -37.66
N LEU A 81 2.58 -12.98 -36.33
CA LEU A 81 2.52 -11.69 -35.67
C LEU A 81 3.93 -11.13 -35.48
N VAL A 82 4.11 -9.87 -35.86
CA VAL A 82 5.35 -9.15 -35.57
C VAL A 82 5.45 -9.00 -34.05
N PRO A 83 6.51 -9.53 -33.40
CA PRO A 83 6.65 -9.39 -31.96
C PRO A 83 6.70 -7.91 -31.61
N LYS A 84 5.76 -7.46 -30.75
CA LYS A 84 5.89 -6.16 -30.08
C LYS A 84 7.22 -6.22 -29.34
N LYS A 85 8.24 -5.52 -29.85
CA LYS A 85 9.57 -5.48 -29.24
C LYS A 85 9.35 -5.20 -27.77
N LYS A 86 9.78 -6.12 -26.88
CA LYS A 86 9.66 -5.89 -25.44
C LYS A 86 10.27 -4.53 -25.17
N THR A 87 9.48 -3.60 -24.65
CA THR A 87 9.94 -2.35 -24.03
C THR A 87 10.73 -2.67 -22.76
N GLY A 88 11.73 -3.54 -22.84
CA GLY A 88 12.81 -3.58 -21.88
C GLY A 88 13.66 -2.31 -22.06
N ALA A 89 14.49 -1.99 -21.07
CA ALA A 89 15.40 -0.85 -21.11
C ALA A 89 16.19 -0.75 -22.45
N LEU A 90 16.55 -1.89 -23.04
CA LEU A 90 17.22 -1.96 -24.35
C LEU A 90 16.38 -1.47 -25.53
N SER A 91 15.05 -1.58 -25.48
CA SER A 91 14.16 -1.11 -26.54
C SER A 91 14.00 0.40 -26.52
N LEU A 92 14.02 1.03 -25.34
CA LEU A 92 14.04 2.49 -25.21
C LEU A 92 15.43 3.08 -25.47
N ALA A 93 16.48 2.27 -25.54
CA ALA A 93 17.78 2.71 -26.05
C ALA A 93 17.77 2.92 -27.58
N ILE A 94 16.79 2.36 -28.29
CA ILE A 94 16.59 2.58 -29.73
C ILE A 94 15.78 3.87 -29.92
N TRP A 95 16.31 4.80 -30.73
CA TRP A 95 15.75 6.14 -30.90
C TRP A 95 14.30 6.12 -31.40
N GLU A 96 13.95 5.26 -32.34
CA GLU A 96 12.64 5.23 -32.99
C GLU A 96 11.53 4.86 -32.00
N ASN A 97 11.80 3.89 -31.12
CA ASN A 97 10.85 3.47 -30.09
C ASN A 97 10.69 4.56 -29.03
N PHE A 98 11.82 5.11 -28.57
CA PHE A 98 11.84 6.16 -27.57
C PHE A 98 11.15 7.43 -28.05
N SER A 99 11.46 7.89 -29.26
CA SER A 99 10.86 9.10 -29.85
C SER A 99 9.37 8.93 -30.11
N SER A 100 8.90 7.74 -30.49
CA SER A 100 7.46 7.43 -30.59
C SER A 100 6.74 7.56 -29.25
N ASP A 101 7.33 7.05 -28.17
CA ASP A 101 6.76 7.17 -26.82
C ASP A 101 6.71 8.62 -26.34
N VAL A 102 7.78 9.38 -26.56
CA VAL A 102 7.82 10.82 -26.25
C VAL A 102 6.81 11.58 -27.11
N ALA A 103 6.66 11.25 -28.39
CA ALA A 103 5.71 11.90 -29.30
C ALA A 103 4.26 11.70 -28.87
N ALA A 104 3.89 10.51 -28.39
CA ALA A 104 2.55 10.26 -27.85
C ALA A 104 2.26 11.12 -26.60
N ILE A 105 3.26 11.32 -25.75
CA ILE A 105 3.15 12.18 -24.57
C ILE A 105 3.05 13.66 -24.99
N VAL A 106 3.88 14.09 -25.93
CA VAL A 106 3.84 15.43 -26.52
C VAL A 106 2.46 15.73 -27.10
N GLN A 107 1.89 14.80 -27.88
CA GLN A 107 0.57 14.95 -28.47
C GLN A 107 -0.51 15.14 -27.40
N LYS A 108 -0.41 14.42 -26.28
CA LYS A 108 -1.34 14.54 -25.15
C LYS A 108 -1.22 15.88 -24.40
N LEU A 109 -0.01 16.43 -24.32
CA LEU A 109 0.27 17.65 -23.55
C LEU A 109 0.24 18.93 -24.38
N GLY A 110 0.35 18.84 -25.70
CA GLY A 110 0.54 19.99 -26.59
C GLY A 110 1.90 20.71 -26.43
N ARG A 111 2.82 20.16 -25.63
CA ARG A 111 4.17 20.70 -25.39
C ARG A 111 5.17 19.58 -25.10
N PHE A 112 6.47 19.90 -25.18
CA PHE A 112 7.51 18.95 -24.78
C PHE A 112 7.42 18.62 -23.27
N PRO A 113 7.38 17.34 -22.88
CA PRO A 113 7.17 16.95 -21.49
C PRO A 113 8.34 17.30 -20.56
N THR A 114 8.02 17.65 -19.31
CA THR A 114 8.96 17.77 -18.19
C THR A 114 9.01 16.45 -17.40
N ARG A 115 9.96 16.32 -16.47
CA ARG A 115 10.06 15.14 -15.59
C ARG A 115 8.75 14.83 -14.86
N ILE A 116 8.08 15.86 -14.36
CA ILE A 116 6.86 15.71 -13.58
C ILE A 116 5.71 15.24 -14.46
N ASP A 117 5.68 15.63 -15.74
CA ASP A 117 4.70 15.09 -16.69
C ASP A 117 4.89 13.57 -16.85
N PHE A 118 6.14 13.09 -16.94
CA PHE A 118 6.41 11.65 -16.97
C PHE A 118 6.02 10.94 -15.67
N GLU A 119 6.26 11.55 -14.51
CA GLU A 119 5.85 11.00 -13.21
C GLU A 119 4.31 10.91 -13.10
N ARG A 120 3.58 11.97 -13.47
CA ARG A 120 2.10 12.00 -13.48
C ARG A 120 1.49 11.00 -14.47
N LEU A 121 2.16 10.73 -15.58
CA LEU A 121 1.76 9.73 -16.57
C LEU A 121 2.24 8.31 -16.23
N ASN A 122 2.94 8.12 -15.12
CA ASN A 122 3.58 6.86 -14.72
C ASN A 122 4.51 6.31 -15.83
N ARG A 123 5.22 7.19 -16.53
CA ARG A 123 6.18 6.92 -17.61
C ARG A 123 7.62 7.32 -17.23
N ILE A 124 7.99 7.09 -15.96
CA ILE A 124 9.34 7.38 -15.44
C ILE A 124 10.41 6.57 -16.21
N ASP A 125 10.03 5.43 -16.76
CA ASP A 125 10.86 4.60 -17.64
C ASP A 125 11.37 5.38 -18.87
N VAL A 126 10.51 6.17 -19.52
CA VAL A 126 10.88 6.98 -20.68
C VAL A 126 11.80 8.13 -20.26
N TRP A 127 11.46 8.82 -19.16
CA TRP A 127 12.31 9.89 -18.64
C TRP A 127 13.73 9.41 -18.33
N ALA A 128 13.88 8.23 -17.72
CA ALA A 128 15.19 7.66 -17.40
C ALA A 128 16.07 7.46 -18.65
N HIS A 129 15.47 7.21 -19.82
CA HIS A 129 16.17 7.03 -21.11
C HIS A 129 16.42 8.35 -21.86
N MET A 130 15.96 9.50 -21.36
CA MET A 130 16.37 10.79 -21.92
C MET A 130 17.90 10.92 -21.91
N LYS A 131 18.56 10.44 -20.85
CA LYS A 131 20.03 10.48 -20.72
C LYS A 131 20.75 9.64 -21.78
N THR A 132 20.20 8.47 -22.14
CA THR A 132 20.81 7.60 -23.18
C THR A 132 20.72 8.23 -24.57
N HIS A 133 19.80 9.16 -24.78
CA HIS A 133 19.62 9.92 -26.03
C HIS A 133 20.21 11.33 -25.98
N GLY A 134 21.24 11.55 -25.14
CA GLY A 134 21.95 12.83 -25.05
C GLY A 134 21.31 13.87 -24.13
N GLY A 135 20.31 13.49 -23.34
CA GLY A 135 19.59 14.37 -22.42
C GLY A 135 18.38 15.07 -23.06
N VAL A 136 17.60 15.74 -22.23
CA VAL A 136 16.31 16.37 -22.60
C VAL A 136 16.45 17.33 -23.78
N ASP A 137 17.50 18.16 -23.79
CA ASP A 137 17.71 19.15 -24.83
C ASP A 137 18.08 18.50 -26.18
N ALA A 138 18.91 17.45 -26.17
CA ALA A 138 19.25 16.70 -27.39
C ALA A 138 18.02 16.00 -27.98
N VAL A 139 17.21 15.35 -27.13
CA VAL A 139 15.95 14.72 -27.54
C VAL A 139 14.99 15.77 -28.11
N ARG A 140 14.81 16.89 -27.42
CA ARG A 140 13.96 18.00 -27.84
C ARG A 140 14.35 18.52 -29.23
N LYS A 141 15.64 18.81 -29.42
CA LYS A 141 16.20 19.25 -30.72
C LYS A 141 15.94 18.21 -31.81
N ARG A 142 16.21 16.94 -31.53
CA ARG A 142 16.06 15.84 -32.50
C ARG A 142 14.61 15.57 -32.88
N MET A 143 13.66 15.93 -32.01
CA MET A 143 12.21 15.87 -32.29
C MET A 143 11.66 17.13 -32.98
N GLY A 144 12.52 18.05 -33.43
CA GLY A 144 12.10 19.27 -34.13
C GLY A 144 11.49 20.34 -33.23
N PHE A 145 11.53 20.15 -31.91
CA PHE A 145 11.14 21.20 -30.98
C PHE A 145 12.25 22.23 -30.90
N ALA A 146 11.87 23.51 -30.90
CA ALA A 146 12.82 24.57 -30.61
C ALA A 146 13.54 24.24 -29.30
N LEU A 147 14.86 24.19 -29.34
CA LEU A 147 15.65 24.32 -28.13
C LEU A 147 15.23 25.65 -27.56
N GLY A 148 14.45 25.63 -26.48
CA GLY A 148 14.27 26.83 -25.67
C GLY A 148 15.69 27.28 -25.39
N GLN A 149 16.13 28.36 -26.03
CA GLN A 149 17.43 28.92 -25.74
C GLN A 149 17.31 29.25 -24.27
N LYS A 150 17.89 28.40 -23.41
CA LYS A 150 18.07 28.75 -22.02
C LYS A 150 19.00 29.93 -22.11
N LYS A 151 18.40 31.11 -22.14
CA LYS A 151 19.04 32.37 -21.86
C LYS A 151 19.76 32.06 -20.55
N GLY A 152 21.08 31.85 -20.63
CA GLY A 152 21.85 31.37 -19.49
C GLY A 152 21.55 32.28 -18.31
N VAL A 153 21.64 31.80 -17.08
CA VAL A 153 21.27 32.56 -15.86
C VAL A 153 21.87 33.98 -15.86
N ARG A 154 23.02 34.18 -16.53
CA ARG A 154 23.63 35.49 -16.80
C ARG A 154 22.77 36.43 -17.65
N SER A 155 22.20 35.96 -18.76
CA SER A 155 21.33 36.76 -19.62
C SER A 155 19.97 37.09 -18.99
N LEU A 156 19.48 36.27 -18.05
CA LEU A 156 18.29 36.56 -17.24
C LEU A 156 18.56 37.61 -16.14
N LYS A 157 19.81 38.08 -15.97
CA LYS A 157 20.09 39.28 -15.17
C LYS A 157 19.52 40.55 -15.80
N HIS A 158 19.33 40.57 -17.13
CA HIS A 158 18.70 41.69 -17.83
C HIS A 158 17.18 41.57 -17.72
N TRP A 159 16.53 42.66 -17.29
CA TRP A 159 15.09 42.69 -17.01
C TRP A 159 14.25 42.22 -18.20
N THR A 160 14.51 42.74 -19.40
CA THR A 160 13.75 42.43 -20.62
C THR A 160 13.73 40.93 -20.93
N ASN A 161 14.88 40.25 -20.78
CA ASN A 161 14.99 38.81 -21.01
C ASN A 161 14.23 38.01 -19.95
N PHE A 162 14.38 38.38 -18.69
CA PHE A 162 13.69 37.74 -17.58
C PHE A 162 12.17 37.91 -17.67
N GLU A 163 11.70 39.12 -17.97
CA GLU A 163 10.28 39.41 -18.15
C GLU A 163 9.67 38.58 -19.29
N GLN A 164 10.33 38.53 -20.44
CA GLN A 164 9.86 37.76 -21.60
C GLN A 164 9.69 36.27 -21.25
N GLU A 165 10.69 35.67 -20.61
CA GLU A 165 10.68 34.26 -20.21
C GLU A 165 9.61 33.97 -19.15
N LEU A 166 9.49 34.85 -18.13
CA LEU A 166 8.49 34.73 -17.08
C LEU A 166 7.06 34.90 -17.63
N ARG A 167 6.84 35.84 -18.56
CA ARG A 167 5.55 36.01 -19.25
C ARG A 167 5.18 34.80 -20.09
N GLY A 168 6.14 34.13 -20.73
CA GLY A 168 5.90 32.88 -21.44
C GLY A 168 5.35 31.78 -20.51
N VAL A 169 5.92 31.62 -19.31
CA VAL A 169 5.40 30.67 -18.32
C VAL A 169 4.03 31.09 -17.79
N TRP A 170 3.84 32.39 -17.51
CA TRP A 170 2.56 32.93 -17.08
C TRP A 170 1.46 32.66 -18.12
N GLN A 171 1.69 32.97 -19.40
CA GLN A 171 0.72 32.69 -20.45
C GLN A 171 0.36 31.21 -20.56
N ALA A 172 1.36 30.32 -20.41
CA ALA A 172 1.12 28.88 -20.45
C ALA A 172 0.29 28.37 -19.25
N LEU A 173 0.39 29.02 -18.09
CA LEU A 173 -0.37 28.67 -16.88
C LEU A 173 -1.74 29.34 -16.80
N GLY A 174 -1.92 30.50 -17.45
CA GLY A 174 -3.10 31.36 -17.29
C GLY A 174 -3.09 32.23 -16.03
N HIS A 175 -2.12 32.06 -15.13
CA HIS A 175 -1.92 32.88 -13.93
C HIS A 175 -0.44 33.09 -13.61
N TYR A 176 -0.15 34.08 -12.76
CA TYR A 176 1.23 34.38 -12.38
C TYR A 176 1.83 33.19 -11.61
N PRO A 177 2.94 32.59 -12.07
CA PRO A 177 3.46 31.35 -11.51
C PRO A 177 3.90 31.49 -10.05
N THR A 178 3.61 30.47 -9.26
CA THR A 178 4.18 30.25 -7.92
C THR A 178 5.59 29.66 -8.04
N TRP A 179 6.33 29.63 -6.92
CA TRP A 179 7.65 28.98 -6.87
C TRP A 179 7.54 27.50 -7.30
N ILE A 180 6.62 26.76 -6.69
CA ILE A 180 6.42 25.34 -6.97
C ILE A 180 6.14 25.14 -8.46
N GLU A 181 5.25 25.94 -9.06
CA GLU A 181 4.93 25.82 -10.48
C GLU A 181 6.12 26.11 -11.41
N LEU A 182 7.01 27.05 -11.06
CA LEU A 182 8.25 27.27 -11.84
C LEU A 182 9.18 26.07 -11.78
N GLU A 183 9.33 25.46 -10.61
CA GLU A 183 10.10 24.22 -10.43
C GLU A 183 9.43 23.07 -11.21
N GLU A 184 8.10 22.97 -11.17
CA GLU A 184 7.36 21.95 -11.93
C GLU A 184 7.49 22.12 -13.46
N PHE A 185 7.58 23.37 -13.91
CA PHE A 185 7.87 23.73 -15.30
C PHE A 185 9.35 23.55 -15.68
N GLY A 186 10.22 23.16 -14.74
CA GLY A 186 11.67 23.04 -14.96
C GLY A 186 12.34 24.38 -15.26
N ARG A 187 11.79 25.48 -14.74
CA ARG A 187 12.27 26.85 -14.93
C ARG A 187 13.00 27.38 -13.68
N ASP A 188 13.91 26.56 -13.16
CA ASP A 188 14.80 26.91 -12.05
C ASP A 188 15.72 28.10 -12.38
N ASP A 189 15.95 28.34 -13.68
CA ASP A 189 16.66 29.49 -14.22
C ASP A 189 15.91 30.81 -13.93
N ILE A 190 14.60 30.85 -14.19
CA ILE A 190 13.75 32.00 -13.85
C ILE A 190 13.71 32.16 -12.34
N LEU A 191 13.52 31.05 -11.61
CA LEU A 191 13.48 31.06 -10.15
C LEU A 191 14.73 31.70 -9.56
N GLY A 192 15.91 31.21 -9.96
CA GLY A 192 17.20 31.73 -9.52
C GLY A 192 17.44 33.18 -9.95
N SER A 193 16.74 33.68 -10.97
CA SER A 193 16.88 35.03 -11.49
C SER A 193 16.07 36.08 -10.74
N PHE A 194 15.05 35.68 -9.96
CA PHE A 194 14.33 36.61 -9.08
C PHE A 194 15.24 37.40 -8.15
N ARG A 195 16.36 36.82 -7.70
CA ARG A 195 17.34 37.52 -6.83
C ARG A 195 17.99 38.72 -7.50
N TYR A 196 18.22 38.68 -8.82
CA TYR A 196 18.80 39.79 -9.58
C TYR A 196 17.81 40.94 -9.77
N HIS A 197 16.51 40.61 -9.74
CA HIS A 197 15.42 41.59 -9.88
C HIS A 197 14.82 42.00 -8.54
N GLY A 198 15.52 41.70 -7.44
CA GLY A 198 15.20 42.10 -6.07
C GLY A 198 13.99 41.36 -5.46
N GLY A 199 13.76 40.12 -5.89
CA GLY A 199 12.78 39.18 -5.34
C GLY A 199 11.42 39.23 -6.02
N ALA A 200 10.60 38.21 -5.75
CA ALA A 200 9.29 38.00 -6.39
C ALA A 200 8.33 39.21 -6.27
N ASN A 201 8.35 39.92 -5.15
CA ASN A 201 7.49 41.09 -4.96
C ASN A 201 7.90 42.28 -5.82
N LYS A 202 9.21 42.57 -5.93
CA LYS A 202 9.68 43.65 -6.83
C LYS A 202 9.39 43.32 -8.29
N VAL A 203 9.55 42.05 -8.68
CA VAL A 203 9.16 41.56 -10.00
C VAL A 203 7.66 41.75 -10.26
N ARG A 204 6.79 41.32 -9.34
CA ARG A 204 5.33 41.52 -9.45
C ARG A 204 4.97 42.99 -9.61
N LYS A 205 5.55 43.86 -8.78
CA LYS A 205 5.35 45.31 -8.86
C LYS A 205 5.73 45.87 -10.24
N LYS A 206 6.90 45.47 -10.77
CA LYS A 206 7.35 45.88 -12.11
C LYS A 206 6.44 45.39 -13.23
N LEU A 207 5.82 44.22 -13.07
CA LEU A 207 4.90 43.64 -14.06
C LEU A 207 3.45 44.15 -13.93
N GLY A 208 3.16 45.04 -12.98
CA GLY A 208 1.79 45.50 -12.70
C GLY A 208 0.89 44.40 -12.11
N VAL A 209 1.47 43.30 -11.65
CA VAL A 209 0.74 42.20 -11.03
C VAL A 209 0.45 42.58 -9.58
N PRO A 210 -0.79 42.41 -9.08
CA PRO A 210 -1.10 42.60 -7.68
C PRO A 210 -0.05 41.90 -6.82
N LEU A 211 0.55 42.67 -5.91
CA LEU A 211 1.44 42.09 -4.92
C LEU A 211 0.62 41.03 -4.20
N VAL A 212 1.06 39.78 -4.28
CA VAL A 212 0.76 38.84 -3.21
C VAL A 212 1.61 39.34 -2.06
N LEU A 213 1.09 40.37 -1.39
CA LEU A 213 1.42 40.62 -0.01
C LEU A 213 0.99 39.33 0.67
N LYS A 214 1.88 38.32 0.67
CA LYS A 214 2.02 37.53 1.88
C LYS A 214 2.14 38.61 2.91
N SER A 215 1.12 38.75 3.75
CA SER A 215 1.23 39.49 4.98
C SER A 215 2.46 38.85 5.62
N GLY A 216 3.64 39.44 5.36
CA GLY A 216 4.91 38.84 5.73
C GLY A 216 4.84 38.59 7.22
N GLU A 217 5.55 37.59 7.71
CA GLU A 217 5.54 37.24 9.12
C GLU A 217 5.61 38.49 10.03
N TYR A 218 6.41 39.50 9.63
CA TYR A 218 6.46 40.82 10.26
C TYR A 218 5.17 41.65 10.23
N THR A 219 4.44 41.69 9.13
CA THR A 219 3.15 42.40 9.07
C THR A 219 2.06 41.65 9.84
N LEU A 220 2.07 40.32 9.86
CA LEU A 220 1.15 39.51 10.67
C LEU A 220 1.50 39.53 12.16
N ARG A 221 2.68 40.01 12.58
CA ARG A 221 2.94 40.29 14.01
C ARG A 221 2.06 41.41 14.54
N LYS A 222 1.61 42.33 13.68
CA LYS A 222 0.68 43.40 14.08
C LYS A 222 -0.71 42.81 14.26
N TRP A 223 -1.26 42.95 15.47
CA TRP A 223 -2.58 42.41 15.84
C TRP A 223 -3.70 42.72 14.83
N PRO A 224 -3.86 43.94 14.29
CA PRO A 224 -4.94 44.24 13.34
C PRO A 224 -4.89 43.36 12.08
N ASN A 225 -3.69 43.10 11.55
CA ASN A 225 -3.50 42.30 10.35
C ASN A 225 -3.77 40.82 10.62
N LEU A 226 -3.20 40.29 11.72
CA LEU A 226 -3.47 38.90 12.14
C LEU A 226 -4.95 38.67 12.39
N ARG A 227 -5.62 39.64 13.03
CA ARG A 227 -7.04 39.60 13.32
C ARG A 227 -7.87 39.57 12.04
N ALA A 228 -7.58 40.44 11.07
CA ALA A 228 -8.33 40.50 9.81
C ALA A 228 -8.29 39.16 9.05
N GLU A 229 -7.10 38.56 8.95
CA GLU A 229 -6.90 37.26 8.29
C GLU A 229 -7.58 36.11 9.06
N LEU A 230 -7.44 36.08 10.39
CA LEU A 230 -8.05 35.04 11.21
C LEU A 230 -9.58 35.14 11.28
N ILE A 231 -10.17 36.33 11.18
CA ILE A 231 -11.64 36.48 11.14
C ILE A 231 -12.24 35.74 9.95
N GLY A 232 -11.62 35.82 8.77
CA GLY A 232 -12.09 35.09 7.58
C GLY A 232 -12.11 33.58 7.83
N ILE A 233 -10.99 33.04 8.32
CA ILE A 233 -10.83 31.60 8.58
C ILE A 233 -11.76 31.13 9.72
N ILE A 234 -11.93 31.92 10.78
CA ILE A 234 -12.82 31.60 11.90
C ILE A 234 -14.28 31.61 11.44
N ARG A 235 -14.69 32.58 10.60
CA ARG A 235 -16.04 32.65 10.05
C ARG A 235 -16.32 31.45 9.14
N GLU A 236 -15.37 31.08 8.30
CA GLU A 236 -15.48 29.95 7.38
C GLU A 236 -15.61 28.60 8.12
N HIS A 237 -14.81 28.38 9.17
CA HIS A 237 -14.78 27.09 9.87
C HIS A 237 -15.60 27.04 11.17
N GLY A 238 -16.17 28.17 11.61
CA GLY A 238 -16.90 28.28 12.88
C GLY A 238 -16.05 28.06 14.14
N ARG A 239 -14.72 27.96 14.02
CA ARG A 239 -13.81 27.71 15.14
C ARG A 239 -12.44 28.32 14.90
N PHE A 240 -11.71 28.55 15.99
CA PHE A 240 -10.32 28.99 15.93
C PHE A 240 -9.44 27.90 15.29
N PRO A 241 -8.71 28.20 14.20
CA PRO A 241 -7.97 27.19 13.46
C PRO A 241 -6.78 26.66 14.26
N SER A 242 -6.49 25.37 14.15
CA SER A 242 -5.27 24.76 14.67
C SER A 242 -4.08 25.08 13.77
N TYR A 243 -2.87 24.91 14.30
CA TYR A 243 -1.63 25.07 13.52
C TYR A 243 -1.65 24.21 12.24
N GLN A 244 -2.05 22.94 12.36
CA GLN A 244 -2.10 22.02 11.23
C GLN A 244 -3.14 22.40 10.18
N GLN A 245 -4.30 22.91 10.62
CA GLN A 245 -5.33 23.39 9.71
C GLN A 245 -4.81 24.56 8.87
N LEU A 246 -4.13 25.51 9.50
CA LEU A 246 -3.51 26.63 8.78
C LEU A 246 -2.45 26.14 7.78
N VAL A 247 -1.62 25.17 8.13
CA VAL A 247 -0.63 24.58 7.21
C VAL A 247 -1.32 23.87 6.03
N ALA A 248 -2.37 23.08 6.30
CA ALA A 248 -3.12 22.37 5.25
C ALA A 248 -3.81 23.34 4.27
N MET A 249 -4.22 24.52 4.73
CA MET A 249 -4.75 25.61 3.90
C MET A 249 -3.66 26.40 3.15
N GLY A 250 -2.38 26.03 3.27
CA GLY A 250 -1.27 26.81 2.72
C GLY A 250 -1.00 28.13 3.45
N ARG A 251 -1.61 28.35 4.62
CA ARG A 251 -1.50 29.54 5.47
C ARG A 251 -0.49 29.38 6.62
N SER A 252 0.66 28.79 6.30
CA SER A 252 1.78 28.61 7.25
C SER A 252 2.33 29.92 7.80
N ASP A 253 2.11 31.03 7.08
CA ASP A 253 2.40 32.40 7.49
C ASP A 253 1.60 32.80 8.74
N ILE A 254 0.28 32.60 8.73
CA ILE A 254 -0.58 32.86 9.89
C ILE A 254 -0.21 31.94 11.05
N ALA A 255 0.03 30.66 10.75
CA ALA A 255 0.37 29.66 11.76
C ALA A 255 1.62 30.07 12.56
N ARG A 256 2.67 30.55 11.86
CA ARG A 256 3.87 31.12 12.50
C ARG A 256 3.56 32.43 13.21
N ALA A 257 2.79 33.33 12.61
CA ALA A 257 2.42 34.60 13.22
C ALA A 257 1.71 34.42 14.58
N ILE A 258 0.85 33.41 14.71
CA ILE A 258 0.21 33.05 15.99
C ILE A 258 1.22 32.57 17.03
N ILE A 259 2.20 31.77 16.62
CA ILE A 259 3.22 31.20 17.53
C ILE A 259 4.11 32.30 18.09
N ILE A 260 4.58 33.21 17.24
CA ILE A 260 5.49 34.30 17.61
C ILE A 260 4.78 35.49 18.27
N PHE A 261 3.44 35.57 18.20
CA PHE A 261 2.67 36.60 18.88
C PHE A 261 2.96 36.55 20.39
N PRO A 262 3.15 37.67 21.10
CA PRO A 262 3.42 37.66 22.53
C PRO A 262 2.37 36.86 23.32
N GLY A 263 2.78 35.76 23.94
CA GLY A 263 1.90 34.80 24.64
C GLY A 263 1.26 33.71 23.76
N GLY A 264 1.70 33.60 22.51
CA GLY A 264 1.37 32.55 21.55
C GLY A 264 -0.12 32.41 21.23
N THR A 265 -0.52 31.19 20.89
CA THR A 265 -1.91 30.84 20.52
C THR A 265 -2.93 31.24 21.58
N ASN A 266 -2.60 31.10 22.87
CA ASN A 266 -3.52 31.44 23.96
C ASN A 266 -3.75 32.94 24.09
N ALA A 267 -2.73 33.77 23.84
CA ALA A 267 -2.91 35.22 23.79
C ALA A 267 -3.79 35.65 22.62
N VAL A 268 -3.56 35.08 21.43
CA VAL A 268 -4.38 35.33 20.24
C VAL A 268 -5.84 34.92 20.51
N ARG A 269 -6.09 33.75 21.10
CA ARG A 269 -7.43 33.30 21.49
C ARG A 269 -8.11 34.25 22.48
N ARG A 270 -7.40 34.72 23.51
CA ARG A 270 -7.94 35.70 24.47
C ARG A 270 -8.35 37.00 23.79
N LYS A 271 -7.56 37.49 22.83
CA LYS A 271 -7.90 38.68 22.03
C LYS A 271 -9.16 38.50 21.16
N PHE A 272 -9.54 37.25 20.85
CA PHE A 272 -10.80 36.89 20.21
C PHE A 272 -11.95 36.58 21.20
N GLY A 273 -11.77 36.82 22.51
CA GLY A 273 -12.76 36.45 23.53
C GLY A 273 -12.92 34.94 23.74
N LEU A 274 -12.00 34.14 23.19
CA LEU A 274 -12.04 32.68 23.32
C LEU A 274 -11.28 32.24 24.56
N LYS A 275 -11.82 31.22 25.24
CA LYS A 275 -11.13 30.58 26.36
C LYS A 275 -9.76 30.05 25.89
N PRO A 276 -8.67 30.30 26.65
CA PRO A 276 -7.36 29.75 26.32
C PRO A 276 -7.45 28.22 26.29
N LEU A 277 -6.66 27.61 25.41
CA LEU A 277 -6.48 26.16 25.41
C LEU A 277 -5.71 25.81 26.69
N LYS A 278 -6.44 25.45 27.75
CA LYS A 278 -5.87 24.71 28.86
C LYS A 278 -5.57 23.32 28.33
N ARG A 279 -4.30 23.05 28.04
CA ARG A 279 -3.88 21.66 27.89
C ARG A 279 -4.17 21.00 29.23
N PRO A 280 -5.01 19.94 29.27
CA PRO A 280 -5.19 19.20 30.49
C PRO A 280 -3.79 18.74 30.95
N PRO A 281 -3.43 18.93 32.23
CA PRO A 281 -2.14 18.44 32.71
C PRO A 281 -2.07 16.92 32.46
N PRO A 282 -0.90 16.36 32.12
CA PRO A 282 -0.78 14.93 31.80
C PRO A 282 -1.46 14.01 32.82
N GLU A 283 -1.44 14.41 34.09
CA GLU A 283 -2.04 13.74 35.24
C GLU A 283 -3.58 13.69 35.16
N SER A 284 -4.21 14.70 34.56
CA SER A 284 -5.67 14.73 34.37
C SER A 284 -6.16 13.59 33.47
N PHE A 285 -5.31 13.10 32.55
CA PHE A 285 -5.61 11.96 31.70
C PHE A 285 -5.48 10.62 32.41
N ARG A 286 -5.05 10.58 33.68
CA ARG A 286 -5.17 9.38 34.51
C ARG A 286 -6.63 8.96 34.69
N SER A 287 -7.56 9.92 34.69
CA SER A 287 -8.99 9.65 34.59
C SER A 287 -9.38 9.27 33.17
N TRP A 288 -10.02 8.10 33.01
CA TRP A 288 -10.52 7.65 31.73
C TRP A 288 -11.55 8.61 31.11
N GLN A 289 -12.36 9.28 31.94
CA GLN A 289 -13.38 10.21 31.45
C GLN A 289 -12.74 11.39 30.70
N ASN A 290 -11.64 11.94 31.23
CA ASN A 290 -10.90 13.04 30.60
C ASN A 290 -10.19 12.58 29.32
N ALA A 291 -9.56 11.40 29.37
CA ALA A 291 -8.96 10.80 28.18
C ALA A 291 -10.00 10.53 27.09
N ARG A 292 -11.19 10.02 27.46
CA ARG A 292 -12.32 9.76 26.56
C ARG A 292 -12.84 11.04 25.92
N GLN A 293 -13.03 12.12 26.69
CA GLN A 293 -13.48 13.40 26.15
C GLN A 293 -12.51 13.96 25.10
N GLN A 294 -11.20 13.91 25.37
CA GLN A 294 -10.23 14.34 24.37
C GLN A 294 -10.20 13.41 23.16
N LEU A 295 -10.25 12.09 23.36
CA LEU A 295 -10.36 11.14 22.25
C LEU A 295 -11.63 11.37 21.42
N GLN A 296 -12.74 11.81 22.02
CA GLN A 296 -13.96 12.15 21.28
C GLN A 296 -13.74 13.36 20.38
N ILE A 297 -13.08 14.42 20.86
CA ILE A 297 -12.77 15.60 20.04
C ILE A 297 -11.92 15.20 18.82
N VAL A 298 -10.94 14.32 19.02
CA VAL A 298 -10.10 13.84 17.91
C VAL A 298 -10.89 12.90 16.98
N PHE A 299 -11.77 12.05 17.54
CA PHE A 299 -12.67 11.19 16.77
C PHE A 299 -13.62 12.01 15.88
N ASP A 300 -14.20 13.09 16.39
CA ASP A 300 -15.10 13.97 15.65
C ASP A 300 -14.39 14.68 14.48
N VAL A 301 -13.07 14.88 14.59
CA VAL A 301 -12.26 15.47 13.51
C VAL A 301 -11.95 14.47 12.41
N PHE A 302 -11.66 13.21 12.73
CA PHE A 302 -11.25 12.21 11.73
C PHE A 302 -12.38 11.29 11.25
N GLY A 303 -13.46 11.16 12.02
CA GLY A 303 -14.51 10.16 11.78
C GLY A 303 -14.09 8.73 12.14
N HIS A 304 -12.89 8.52 12.68
CA HIS A 304 -12.41 7.22 13.16
C HIS A 304 -11.56 7.35 14.43
N PHE A 305 -11.39 6.24 15.13
CA PHE A 305 -10.51 6.19 16.29
C PHE A 305 -9.06 6.36 15.87
N SER A 306 -8.45 7.45 16.30
CA SER A 306 -7.17 7.94 15.82
C SER A 306 -6.02 6.95 16.04
N THR A 307 -5.09 6.94 15.09
CA THR A 307 -3.80 6.26 15.17
C THR A 307 -2.82 7.06 16.04
N GLU A 308 -1.71 6.43 16.43
CA GLU A 308 -0.65 7.12 17.18
C GLU A 308 -0.09 8.32 16.40
N ALA A 309 0.12 8.15 15.09
CA ALA A 309 0.62 9.21 14.22
C ALA A 309 -0.35 10.40 14.13
N GLU A 310 -1.66 10.14 14.02
CA GLU A 310 -2.69 11.19 14.00
C GLU A 310 -2.78 11.94 15.34
N LEU A 311 -2.68 11.25 16.48
CA LEU A 311 -2.65 11.89 17.79
C LEU A 311 -1.41 12.78 17.96
N VAL A 312 -0.24 12.32 17.54
CA VAL A 312 0.99 13.12 17.58
C VAL A 312 0.88 14.33 16.65
N ALA A 313 0.42 14.12 15.42
CA ALA A 313 0.23 15.17 14.43
C ALA A 313 -0.68 16.28 14.99
N THR A 314 -1.82 15.91 15.56
CA THR A 314 -2.79 16.85 16.14
C THR A 314 -2.35 17.48 17.47
N GLY A 315 -1.12 17.22 17.94
CA GLY A 315 -0.58 17.78 19.18
C GLY A 315 -1.08 17.11 20.45
N ASN A 316 -1.69 15.94 20.34
CA ASN A 316 -2.22 15.11 21.45
C ASN A 316 -1.19 14.08 21.95
N ALA A 317 0.10 14.41 21.90
CA ALA A 317 1.17 13.52 22.35
C ALA A 317 1.07 13.18 23.85
N SER A 318 0.67 14.14 24.70
CA SER A 318 0.46 13.91 26.14
C SER A 318 -0.72 12.97 26.40
N LEU A 319 -1.81 13.08 25.64
CA LEU A 319 -2.93 12.14 25.70
C LEU A 319 -2.48 10.73 25.29
N LEU A 320 -1.72 10.60 24.20
CA LEU A 320 -1.19 9.31 23.76
C LEU A 320 -0.30 8.67 24.84
N GLN A 321 0.57 9.45 25.47
CA GLN A 321 1.43 8.97 26.55
C GLN A 321 0.59 8.51 27.76
N ALA A 322 -0.38 9.31 28.20
CA ALA A 322 -1.27 8.92 29.29
C ALA A 322 -2.13 7.68 28.98
N ILE A 323 -2.54 7.49 27.72
CA ILE A 323 -3.22 6.26 27.27
C ILE A 323 -2.32 5.03 27.43
N ARG A 324 -1.03 5.15 27.13
CA ARG A 324 -0.05 4.07 27.31
C ARG A 324 0.19 3.77 28.79
N ASP A 325 0.36 4.81 29.59
CA ASP A 325 0.76 4.66 30.99
C ASP A 325 -0.41 4.22 31.88
N TYR A 326 -1.62 4.73 31.64
CA TYR A 326 -2.76 4.53 32.54
C TYR A 326 -3.89 3.67 31.97
N HIS A 327 -3.99 3.51 30.64
CA HIS A 327 -5.16 2.90 29.99
C HIS A 327 -4.83 1.69 29.10
N GLY A 328 -3.69 1.02 29.35
CA GLY A 328 -3.33 -0.22 28.65
C GLY A 328 -2.91 -0.04 27.19
N GLY A 329 -2.64 1.20 26.77
CA GLY A 329 -2.27 1.55 25.40
C GLY A 329 -3.46 1.80 24.47
N LEU A 330 -3.15 2.26 23.26
CA LEU A 330 -4.14 2.76 22.31
C LEU A 330 -5.20 1.72 21.93
N ARG A 331 -4.85 0.44 21.93
CA ARG A 331 -5.77 -0.67 21.65
C ARG A 331 -6.81 -0.86 22.75
N SER A 332 -6.40 -0.78 24.01
CA SER A 332 -7.28 -0.86 25.18
C SER A 332 -8.19 0.37 25.25
N ALA A 333 -7.61 1.56 25.08
CA ALA A 333 -8.38 2.79 24.94
C ALA A 333 -9.42 2.70 23.80
N LYS A 334 -9.06 2.18 22.62
CA LYS A 334 -10.01 1.97 21.51
C LYS A 334 -11.15 1.03 21.88
N ALA A 335 -10.84 -0.10 22.51
CA ALA A 335 -11.87 -1.06 22.92
C ALA A 335 -12.82 -0.42 23.93
N ARG A 336 -12.28 0.22 24.96
CA ARG A 336 -13.04 0.91 26.01
C ARG A 336 -13.86 2.09 25.46
N PHE A 337 -13.32 2.86 24.52
CA PHE A 337 -14.00 3.98 23.87
C PHE A 337 -15.21 3.52 23.05
N LEU A 338 -15.06 2.42 22.31
CA LEU A 338 -16.10 1.84 21.46
C LEU A 338 -17.05 0.88 22.20
N GLY A 339 -16.93 0.74 23.52
CA GLY A 339 -17.74 -0.21 24.30
C GLY A 339 -17.48 -1.68 23.95
N LEU A 340 -16.35 -1.99 23.32
CA LEU A 340 -15.97 -3.35 22.96
C LEU A 340 -15.38 -4.04 24.21
N LYS A 341 -15.86 -5.25 24.51
CA LYS A 341 -15.21 -6.11 25.52
C LYS A 341 -13.76 -6.31 25.09
N GLU A 342 -12.82 -5.89 25.94
CA GLU A 342 -11.41 -6.16 25.70
C GLU A 342 -11.23 -7.67 25.57
N LYS A 343 -10.85 -8.12 24.37
CA LYS A 343 -10.31 -9.47 24.24
C LYS A 343 -9.03 -9.45 25.07
N PRO A 344 -8.90 -10.28 26.12
CA PRO A 344 -7.69 -10.31 26.94
C PRO A 344 -6.52 -10.36 25.98
N THR A 345 -5.67 -9.33 26.03
CA THR A 345 -4.45 -9.29 25.23
C THR A 345 -3.77 -10.60 25.52
N ALA A 346 -3.68 -11.46 24.50
CA ALA A 346 -3.25 -12.84 24.68
C ALA A 346 -1.97 -12.79 25.51
N LYS A 347 -2.05 -13.24 26.79
CA LYS A 347 -0.94 -13.11 27.74
C LYS A 347 0.29 -13.56 26.97
N ARG A 348 1.24 -12.63 26.77
CA ARG A 348 2.47 -12.93 26.05
C ARG A 348 3.03 -14.18 26.72
N ILE A 349 3.09 -15.29 25.99
CA ILE A 349 3.43 -16.59 26.56
C ILE A 349 4.76 -16.37 27.27
N ARG A 350 4.75 -16.40 28.61
CA ARG A 350 5.96 -16.19 29.40
C ARG A 350 6.84 -17.40 29.14
N VAL A 351 7.85 -17.20 28.29
CA VAL A 351 8.81 -18.24 27.97
C VAL A 351 9.61 -18.54 29.23
N THR A 352 9.41 -19.73 29.77
CA THR A 352 10.12 -20.18 30.97
C THR A 352 11.61 -20.42 30.67
N ALA A 353 12.47 -20.37 31.70
CA ALA A 353 13.89 -20.70 31.54
C ALA A 353 14.09 -22.11 30.96
N LYS A 354 13.23 -23.06 31.33
CA LYS A 354 13.20 -24.43 30.79
C LYS A 354 12.93 -24.45 29.28
N GLU A 355 11.95 -23.67 28.81
CA GLU A 355 11.63 -23.56 27.37
C GLU A 355 12.76 -22.89 26.58
N ARG A 356 13.44 -21.90 27.16
CA ARG A 356 14.63 -21.29 26.55
C ARG A 356 15.75 -22.31 26.38
N ARG A 357 16.05 -23.10 27.41
CA ARG A 357 17.06 -24.18 27.34
C ARG A 357 16.70 -25.25 26.32
N LEU A 358 15.43 -25.67 26.30
CA LEU A 358 14.93 -26.67 25.35
C LEU A 358 15.08 -26.20 23.89
N PHE A 359 14.76 -24.93 23.60
CA PHE A 359 14.98 -24.33 22.29
C PHE A 359 16.46 -24.37 21.88
N LEU A 360 17.37 -23.95 22.77
CA LEU A 360 18.81 -23.92 22.47
C LEU A 360 19.37 -25.31 22.18
N ASN A 361 18.95 -26.32 22.94
CA ASN A 361 19.39 -27.70 22.72
C ASN A 361 18.81 -28.30 21.43
N ALA A 362 17.51 -28.08 21.16
CA ALA A 362 16.88 -28.52 19.91
C ALA A 362 17.54 -27.88 18.67
N LYS A 363 18.00 -26.62 18.80
CA LYS A 363 18.70 -25.90 17.73
C LYS A 363 20.11 -26.44 17.46
N ARG A 364 20.80 -26.97 18.48
CA ARG A 364 22.12 -27.61 18.34
C ARG A 364 22.08 -28.97 17.62
N GLY A 365 20.91 -29.45 17.20
CA GLY A 365 20.78 -30.65 16.37
C GLY A 365 20.36 -31.92 17.10
N GLY A 366 20.03 -31.85 18.39
CA GLY A 366 19.53 -32.99 19.15
C GLY A 366 18.14 -33.44 18.68
N GLY A 367 18.05 -34.63 18.07
CA GLY A 367 16.77 -35.19 17.59
C GLY A 367 15.75 -35.40 18.72
N LYS A 368 16.23 -35.86 19.88
CA LYS A 368 15.42 -36.04 21.09
C LYS A 368 14.86 -34.72 21.61
N GLU A 369 15.66 -33.66 21.60
CA GLU A 369 15.26 -32.33 22.06
C GLU A 369 14.27 -31.65 21.10
N LYS A 370 14.37 -31.92 19.79
CA LYS A 370 13.36 -31.50 18.82
C LYS A 370 12.01 -32.15 19.10
N LEU A 371 11.97 -33.45 19.40
CA LEU A 371 10.73 -34.16 19.76
C LEU A 371 10.12 -33.61 21.06
N LEU A 372 10.93 -33.42 22.11
CA LEU A 372 10.48 -32.82 23.37
C LEU A 372 9.92 -31.40 23.17
N LEU A 373 10.52 -30.61 22.25
CA LEU A 373 10.03 -29.28 21.92
C LEU A 373 8.69 -29.33 21.16
N ILE A 374 8.51 -30.29 20.25
CA ILE A 374 7.24 -30.52 19.56
C ILE A 374 6.15 -30.85 20.58
N ASP A 375 6.37 -31.85 21.45
CA ASP A 375 5.40 -32.25 22.48
C ASP A 375 5.02 -31.08 23.39
N ARG A 376 6.01 -30.27 23.79
CA ARG A 376 5.77 -29.09 24.62
C ARG A 376 4.92 -28.03 23.92
N LEU A 377 5.03 -27.91 22.60
CA LEU A 377 4.35 -26.90 21.79
C LEU A 377 3.10 -27.41 21.07
N GLU A 378 2.72 -28.65 21.34
CA GLU A 378 1.50 -29.29 20.83
C GLU A 378 0.22 -28.43 21.05
N PRO A 379 0.00 -27.77 22.20
CA PRO A 379 -1.16 -26.90 22.36
C PRO A 379 -1.18 -25.71 21.40
N ILE A 380 0.00 -25.17 21.04
CA ILE A 380 0.12 -24.07 20.07
C ILE A 380 -0.15 -24.58 18.65
N ILE A 381 0.37 -25.77 18.31
CA ILE A 381 0.10 -26.46 17.04
C ILE A 381 -1.41 -26.66 16.86
N ARG A 382 -2.08 -27.32 17.83
CA ARG A 382 -3.53 -27.57 17.79
C ARG A 382 -4.34 -26.29 17.68
N ARG A 383 -3.94 -25.24 18.41
CA ARG A 383 -4.59 -23.93 18.32
C ARG A 383 -4.44 -23.30 16.95
N ALA A 384 -3.25 -23.38 16.34
CA ALA A 384 -3.00 -22.86 15.00
C ALA A 384 -3.83 -23.61 13.95
N ILE A 385 -3.88 -24.95 14.02
CA ILE A 385 -4.70 -25.79 13.16
C ILE A 385 -6.18 -25.41 13.28
N ARG A 386 -6.71 -25.30 14.52
CA ARG A 386 -8.11 -24.89 14.75
C ARG A 386 -8.42 -23.52 14.14
N ILE A 387 -7.52 -22.54 14.30
CA ILE A 387 -7.69 -21.20 13.72
C ILE A 387 -7.75 -21.27 12.19
N GLU A 388 -6.87 -22.03 11.56
CA GLU A 388 -6.82 -22.12 10.10
C GLU A 388 -7.98 -22.96 9.55
N LEU A 389 -8.38 -24.04 10.23
CA LEU A 389 -9.60 -24.79 9.90
C LEU A 389 -10.83 -23.87 9.92
N HIS A 390 -10.96 -23.01 10.94
CA HIS A 390 -12.04 -22.01 10.99
C HIS A 390 -11.90 -20.90 9.95
N THR A 391 -10.70 -20.60 9.46
CA THR A 391 -10.50 -19.50 8.51
C THR A 391 -10.68 -19.94 7.06
N ILE A 392 -10.35 -21.20 6.77
CA ILE A 392 -10.22 -21.73 5.42
C ILE A 392 -11.33 -22.73 5.08
N GLY A 393 -11.96 -23.35 6.09
CA GLY A 393 -12.99 -24.38 5.88
C GLY A 393 -12.44 -25.65 5.22
N TYR A 394 -11.17 -25.99 5.52
CA TYR A 394 -10.40 -26.96 4.75
C TYR A 394 -10.69 -28.43 5.11
N ARG A 395 -10.50 -29.35 4.14
CA ARG A 395 -10.91 -30.78 4.21
C ARG A 395 -9.78 -31.80 4.41
N GLU A 396 -8.54 -31.37 4.65
CA GLU A 396 -7.46 -32.33 4.88
C GLU A 396 -7.67 -33.13 6.15
N SER A 397 -7.03 -34.29 6.18
CA SER A 397 -6.92 -35.07 7.40
C SER A 397 -6.30 -34.19 8.50
N PRO A 398 -6.86 -34.21 9.73
CA PRO A 398 -6.25 -33.55 10.88
C PRO A 398 -4.76 -33.89 11.06
N GLU A 399 -4.37 -35.10 10.67
CA GLU A 399 -3.01 -35.62 10.66
C GLU A 399 -2.09 -34.84 9.70
N ASP A 400 -2.53 -34.56 8.47
CA ASP A 400 -1.73 -33.83 7.47
C ASP A 400 -1.51 -32.38 7.90
N LEU A 401 -2.55 -31.76 8.47
CA LEU A 401 -2.44 -30.41 9.06
C LEU A 401 -1.48 -30.41 10.24
N HIS A 402 -1.51 -31.45 11.06
CA HIS A 402 -0.60 -31.62 12.19
C HIS A 402 0.86 -31.76 11.73
N GLN A 403 1.12 -32.66 10.78
CA GLN A 403 2.44 -32.85 10.19
C GLN A 403 2.97 -31.55 9.56
N GLN A 404 2.15 -30.85 8.78
CA GLN A 404 2.55 -29.59 8.18
C GLN A 404 2.79 -28.49 9.22
N ALA A 405 2.03 -28.47 10.31
CA ALA A 405 2.28 -27.56 11.42
C ALA A 405 3.62 -27.85 12.10
N ILE A 406 3.99 -29.11 12.27
CA ILE A 406 5.33 -29.52 12.74
C ILE A 406 6.41 -29.02 11.79
N VAL A 407 6.23 -29.16 10.47
CA VAL A 407 7.17 -28.61 9.47
C VAL A 407 7.35 -27.10 9.65
N GLY A 408 6.26 -26.37 9.92
CA GLY A 408 6.31 -24.94 10.21
C GLY A 408 7.01 -24.60 11.52
N LEU A 409 6.83 -25.42 12.56
CA LEU A 409 7.53 -25.29 13.83
C LEU A 409 9.05 -25.50 13.65
N LEU A 410 9.46 -26.56 12.96
CA LEU A 410 10.87 -26.86 12.70
C LEU A 410 11.51 -25.80 11.80
N SER A 411 10.80 -25.35 10.76
CA SER A 411 11.24 -24.21 9.94
C SER A 411 11.42 -22.93 10.76
N SER A 412 10.59 -22.71 11.78
CA SER A 412 10.73 -21.58 12.70
C SER A 412 11.95 -21.74 13.61
N LEU A 413 12.24 -22.96 14.07
CA LEU A 413 13.40 -23.26 14.90
C LEU A 413 14.72 -22.95 14.17
N GLU A 414 14.79 -23.30 12.89
CA GLU A 414 15.97 -23.05 12.04
C GLU A 414 16.19 -21.56 11.74
N ARG A 415 15.11 -20.81 11.46
CA ARG A 415 15.20 -19.40 11.04
C ARG A 415 15.52 -18.41 12.17
N ASN A 416 15.15 -18.71 13.41
CA ASN A 416 15.23 -17.73 14.50
C ASN A 416 16.52 -17.91 15.30
N SER A 417 17.21 -16.81 15.58
CA SER A 417 18.49 -16.82 16.29
C SER A 417 18.33 -16.96 17.80
N THR A 418 17.25 -16.42 18.36
CA THR A 418 17.02 -16.37 19.80
C THR A 418 15.67 -16.99 20.21
N PRO A 419 15.52 -17.44 21.48
CA PRO A 419 14.24 -17.93 21.99
C PRO A 419 13.10 -16.91 21.83
N ASP A 420 13.36 -15.63 22.12
CA ASP A 420 12.31 -14.60 22.07
C ASP A 420 11.77 -14.38 20.65
N GLN A 421 12.65 -14.42 19.64
CA GLN A 421 12.24 -14.39 18.23
C GLN A 421 11.41 -15.62 17.86
N PHE A 422 11.85 -16.81 18.28
CA PHE A 422 11.15 -18.07 18.03
C PHE A 422 9.75 -18.07 18.65
N PHE A 423 9.62 -17.89 19.97
CA PHE A 423 8.33 -17.95 20.66
C PHE A 423 7.40 -16.79 20.28
N GLY A 424 7.95 -15.62 19.93
CA GLY A 424 7.17 -14.49 19.41
C GLY A 424 6.63 -14.71 17.99
N GLY A 425 7.35 -15.50 17.17
CA GLY A 425 7.06 -15.69 15.74
C GLY A 425 6.42 -17.03 15.36
N ILE A 426 6.54 -18.06 16.20
CA ILE A 426 6.24 -19.46 15.82
C ILE A 426 4.81 -19.66 15.28
N GLY A 427 3.81 -19.07 15.92
CA GLY A 427 2.41 -19.18 15.49
C GLY A 427 2.14 -18.52 14.13
N ARG A 428 2.97 -17.56 13.69
CA ARG A 428 2.90 -16.97 12.35
C ARG A 428 3.49 -17.93 11.31
N VAL A 429 4.60 -18.59 11.63
CA VAL A 429 5.27 -19.53 10.71
C VAL A 429 4.41 -20.79 10.52
N ILE A 430 3.91 -21.39 11.60
CA ILE A 430 3.02 -22.56 11.54
C ILE A 430 1.81 -22.28 10.64
N ARG A 431 1.09 -21.18 10.88
CA ARG A 431 -0.06 -20.78 10.06
C ARG A 431 0.31 -20.50 8.61
N GLY A 432 1.50 -19.96 8.37
CA GLY A 432 2.04 -19.74 7.03
C GLY A 432 2.23 -21.06 6.26
N GLU A 433 2.78 -22.09 6.91
CA GLU A 433 2.93 -23.42 6.31
C GLU A 433 1.58 -24.12 6.10
N LEU A 434 0.65 -24.02 7.05
CA LEU A 434 -0.72 -24.55 6.90
C LEU A 434 -1.43 -23.94 5.68
N LYS A 435 -1.36 -22.61 5.51
CA LYS A 435 -1.90 -21.91 4.34
C LYS A 435 -1.25 -22.35 3.03
N ARG A 436 0.04 -22.71 3.06
CA ARG A 436 0.73 -23.20 1.86
C ARG A 436 0.27 -24.60 1.48
N LEU A 437 0.08 -25.49 2.46
CA LEU A 437 -0.49 -26.82 2.23
C LEU A 437 -1.88 -26.69 1.63
N VAL A 438 -2.76 -25.92 2.28
CA VAL A 438 -4.11 -25.64 1.78
C VAL A 438 -4.09 -25.23 0.32
N ARG A 439 -3.28 -24.23 -0.01
CA ARG A 439 -3.19 -23.71 -1.37
C ARG A 439 -2.66 -24.73 -2.37
N ARG A 440 -1.84 -25.68 -1.93
CA ARG A 440 -1.25 -26.72 -2.77
C ARG A 440 -2.24 -27.86 -3.03
N GLU A 441 -2.94 -28.29 -1.98
CA GLU A 441 -3.80 -29.48 -2.02
C GLU A 441 -5.27 -29.18 -2.36
N SER A 442 -5.67 -27.89 -2.36
CA SER A 442 -7.06 -27.46 -2.62
C SER A 442 -7.65 -27.80 -4.00
N GLY A 443 -6.97 -28.59 -4.83
CA GLY A 443 -7.36 -28.93 -6.20
C GLY A 443 -7.24 -27.79 -7.21
N PHE A 444 -7.12 -26.55 -6.72
CA PHE A 444 -6.95 -25.34 -7.52
C PHE A 444 -5.62 -24.68 -7.17
N HIS A 445 -4.82 -24.35 -8.19
CA HIS A 445 -3.62 -23.55 -7.98
C HIS A 445 -4.00 -22.08 -7.78
N PHE A 446 -3.93 -21.58 -6.55
CA PHE A 446 -4.14 -20.16 -6.28
C PHE A 446 -2.82 -19.39 -6.31
N PRO A 447 -2.70 -18.31 -7.11
CA PRO A 447 -1.69 -17.31 -6.88
C PRO A 447 -1.77 -16.79 -5.43
N ARG A 448 -0.63 -16.58 -4.78
CA ARG A 448 -0.58 -16.15 -3.36
C ARG A 448 -1.42 -14.90 -3.10
N LYS A 449 -1.43 -13.97 -4.05
CA LYS A 449 -2.19 -12.71 -3.98
C LYS A 449 -3.69 -12.96 -4.00
N GLU A 450 -4.17 -13.81 -4.90
CA GLU A 450 -5.59 -14.16 -5.03
C GLU A 450 -6.09 -14.91 -3.79
N PHE A 451 -5.31 -15.88 -3.28
CA PHE A 451 -5.67 -16.59 -2.04
C PHE A 451 -5.84 -15.63 -0.84
N TYR A 452 -4.95 -14.64 -0.74
CA TYR A 452 -5.07 -13.59 0.29
C TYR A 452 -6.33 -12.75 0.09
N GLN A 453 -6.62 -12.32 -1.14
CA GLN A 453 -7.82 -11.56 -1.47
C GLN A 453 -9.09 -12.34 -1.14
N ILE A 454 -9.16 -13.63 -1.48
CA ILE A 454 -10.29 -14.52 -1.13
C ILE A 454 -10.48 -14.58 0.39
N THR A 455 -9.39 -14.75 1.14
CA THR A 455 -9.45 -14.78 2.62
C THR A 455 -9.99 -13.46 3.18
N VAL A 456 -9.54 -12.31 2.64
CA VAL A 456 -10.01 -10.99 3.05
C VAL A 456 -11.49 -10.80 2.71
N ILE A 457 -11.91 -11.17 1.49
CA ILE A 457 -13.31 -11.11 1.03
C ILE A 457 -14.20 -11.94 1.97
N ALA A 458 -13.82 -13.19 2.28
CA ALA A 458 -14.59 -14.06 3.15
C ALA A 458 -14.72 -13.48 4.58
N GLN A 459 -13.64 -12.93 5.14
CA GLN A 459 -13.66 -12.31 6.47
C GLN A 459 -14.50 -11.02 6.52
N VAL A 460 -14.47 -10.21 5.46
CA VAL A 460 -15.29 -9.00 5.37
C VAL A 460 -16.75 -9.37 5.15
N ALA A 461 -17.04 -10.30 4.25
CA ALA A 461 -18.39 -10.78 4.00
C ALA A 461 -19.03 -11.35 5.27
N ALA A 462 -18.30 -12.16 6.05
CA ALA A 462 -18.77 -12.68 7.32
C ALA A 462 -19.12 -11.57 8.33
N ARG A 463 -18.27 -10.54 8.43
CA ARG A 463 -18.53 -9.39 9.33
C ARG A 463 -19.74 -8.59 8.87
N LEU A 464 -19.82 -8.27 7.58
CA LEU A 464 -20.94 -7.53 7.00
C LEU A 464 -22.26 -8.30 7.13
N ARG A 465 -22.24 -9.62 6.99
CA ARG A 465 -23.45 -10.44 7.16
C ARG A 465 -24.03 -10.30 8.57
N VAL A 466 -23.19 -10.29 9.60
CA VAL A 466 -23.64 -10.09 10.98
C VAL A 466 -24.27 -8.71 11.16
N SER A 467 -23.70 -7.66 10.55
CA SER A 467 -24.26 -6.31 10.66
C SER A 467 -25.50 -6.06 9.79
N LEU A 468 -25.58 -6.69 8.61
CA LEU A 468 -26.65 -6.47 7.64
C LEU A 468 -27.84 -7.42 7.83
N GLY A 469 -27.66 -8.54 8.52
CA GLY A 469 -28.67 -9.61 8.61
C GLY A 469 -28.93 -10.34 7.28
N ARG A 470 -28.18 -10.03 6.21
CA ARG A 470 -28.27 -10.63 4.87
C ARG A 470 -26.89 -10.81 4.24
N GLU A 471 -26.83 -11.49 3.10
CA GLU A 471 -25.59 -11.61 2.32
C GLU A 471 -25.17 -10.23 1.78
N PRO A 472 -23.90 -9.82 1.98
CA PRO A 472 -23.40 -8.56 1.44
C PRO A 472 -23.18 -8.63 -0.08
N SER A 473 -23.53 -7.55 -0.75
CA SER A 473 -23.29 -7.32 -2.19
C SER A 473 -21.79 -7.18 -2.49
N ALA A 474 -21.42 -7.24 -3.78
CA ALA A 474 -20.01 -7.07 -4.17
C ALA A 474 -19.53 -5.62 -3.91
N GLU A 475 -20.44 -4.66 -4.04
CA GLU A 475 -20.28 -3.23 -3.77
C GLU A 475 -19.97 -2.99 -2.29
N GLU A 476 -20.75 -3.59 -1.38
CA GLU A 476 -20.54 -3.46 0.07
C GLU A 476 -19.20 -4.07 0.50
N ILE A 477 -18.81 -5.20 -0.08
CA ILE A 477 -17.50 -5.81 0.17
C ILE A 477 -16.38 -4.93 -0.41
N ALA A 478 -16.57 -4.35 -1.61
CA ALA A 478 -15.60 -3.48 -2.24
C ALA A 478 -15.37 -2.20 -1.41
N GLN A 479 -16.43 -1.58 -0.89
CA GLN A 479 -16.35 -0.41 -0.01
C GLN A 479 -15.63 -0.72 1.30
N ALA A 480 -15.86 -1.92 1.86
CA ALA A 480 -15.21 -2.37 3.08
C ALA A 480 -13.78 -2.93 2.85
N THR A 481 -13.30 -2.98 1.61
CA THR A 481 -11.96 -3.46 1.23
C THR A 481 -11.28 -2.48 0.28
N THR A 482 -10.08 -2.83 -0.18
CA THR A 482 -9.40 -2.14 -1.29
C THR A 482 -9.49 -2.93 -2.59
N ILE A 483 -10.39 -3.92 -2.66
CA ILE A 483 -10.53 -4.83 -3.80
C ILE A 483 -11.69 -4.32 -4.66
N SER A 484 -11.42 -4.12 -5.95
CA SER A 484 -12.44 -3.60 -6.88
C SER A 484 -13.60 -4.59 -7.09
N ILE A 485 -14.79 -4.06 -7.39
CA ILE A 485 -15.99 -4.87 -7.67
C ILE A 485 -15.72 -5.93 -8.77
N PRO A 486 -15.11 -5.60 -9.92
CA PRO A 486 -14.82 -6.61 -10.96
C PRO A 486 -13.90 -7.73 -10.47
N GLN A 487 -12.93 -7.42 -9.61
CA GLN A 487 -12.05 -8.42 -9.01
C GLN A 487 -12.81 -9.33 -8.03
N ILE A 488 -13.70 -8.79 -7.21
CA ILE A 488 -14.52 -9.60 -6.28
C ILE A 488 -15.42 -10.55 -7.07
N ILE A 489 -16.08 -10.06 -8.13
CA ILE A 489 -16.93 -10.88 -9.00
C ILE A 489 -16.11 -11.96 -9.69
N SER A 490 -14.95 -11.60 -10.25
CA SER A 490 -14.04 -12.55 -10.91
C SER A 490 -13.58 -13.67 -9.97
N LEU A 491 -13.16 -13.31 -8.74
CA LEU A 491 -12.76 -14.28 -7.72
C LEU A 491 -13.94 -15.16 -7.28
N LYS A 492 -15.14 -14.59 -7.09
CA LYS A 492 -16.35 -15.35 -6.76
C LYS A 492 -16.78 -16.31 -7.87
N LYS A 493 -16.55 -15.96 -9.14
CA LYS A 493 -16.88 -16.80 -10.30
C LYS A 493 -15.86 -17.92 -10.50
N ARG A 494 -14.58 -17.63 -10.31
CA ARG A 494 -13.47 -18.57 -10.54
C ARG A 494 -13.42 -19.67 -9.48
N TYR A 495 -13.89 -19.39 -8.26
CA TYR A 495 -13.70 -20.26 -7.12
C TYR A 495 -15.02 -20.76 -6.53
N PRO A 496 -15.04 -22.00 -6.01
CA PRO A 496 -16.28 -22.61 -5.53
C PRO A 496 -16.96 -21.73 -4.47
N ARG A 497 -18.29 -21.62 -4.57
CA ARG A 497 -19.13 -20.78 -3.68
C ARG A 497 -18.87 -21.04 -2.19
N SER A 498 -18.49 -22.27 -1.84
CA SER A 498 -18.15 -22.67 -0.47
C SER A 498 -17.03 -21.84 0.16
N LEU A 499 -16.08 -21.32 -0.63
CA LEU A 499 -15.00 -20.45 -0.13
C LEU A 499 -15.49 -19.06 0.30
N PHE A 500 -16.73 -18.69 -0.07
CA PHE A 500 -17.33 -17.38 0.23
C PHE A 500 -18.54 -17.48 1.16
N GLN A 501 -19.16 -18.66 1.29
CA GLN A 501 -20.27 -18.88 2.21
C GLN A 501 -19.73 -19.00 3.63
N THR A 502 -20.48 -18.51 4.62
CA THR A 502 -20.17 -18.72 6.05
C THR A 502 -21.43 -19.14 6.82
N ASP A 503 -21.31 -19.76 7.99
CA ASP A 503 -22.42 -20.30 8.76
C ASP A 503 -23.12 -19.18 9.52
N LYS A 504 -24.16 -19.51 10.30
CA LYS A 504 -24.88 -18.52 11.12
C LYS A 504 -23.97 -17.80 12.14
N LYS A 505 -22.79 -18.36 12.45
CA LYS A 505 -21.79 -17.78 13.34
C LYS A 505 -20.67 -17.04 12.58
N GLY A 506 -20.76 -16.96 11.25
CA GLY A 506 -19.79 -16.30 10.38
C GLY A 506 -18.57 -17.15 10.04
N HIS A 507 -18.57 -18.47 10.28
CA HIS A 507 -17.49 -19.39 9.91
C HIS A 507 -17.67 -19.95 8.49
N PRO A 508 -16.67 -19.98 7.61
CA PRO A 508 -16.80 -20.51 6.25
C PRO A 508 -17.56 -21.85 6.15
N LEU A 509 -18.67 -21.87 5.38
CA LEU A 509 -19.47 -23.06 5.08
C LEU A 509 -18.83 -23.79 3.91
N ILE A 510 -17.93 -24.72 4.23
CA ILE A 510 -17.51 -25.77 3.29
C ILE A 510 -18.13 -27.12 3.70
N ALA A 511 -19.27 -27.07 4.38
CA ALA A 511 -20.01 -28.25 4.81
C ALA A 511 -21.03 -28.69 3.74
N ARG A 512 -20.93 -29.97 3.36
CA ARG A 512 -21.87 -30.78 2.54
C ARG A 512 -21.81 -30.60 1.01
N ILE A 513 -20.68 -30.97 0.41
CA ILE A 513 -20.75 -31.72 -0.85
C ILE A 513 -20.20 -33.10 -0.52
N ARG A 514 -21.11 -34.00 -0.10
CA ARG A 514 -20.92 -35.44 -0.26
C ARG A 514 -20.88 -35.68 -1.76
N GLN A 515 -19.93 -36.48 -2.23
CA GLN A 515 -20.13 -37.25 -3.45
C GLN A 515 -21.49 -37.96 -3.28
N LYS A 516 -22.53 -37.46 -3.95
CA LYS A 516 -23.48 -38.37 -4.58
C LYS A 516 -22.75 -38.84 -5.83
N ASN A 517 -21.94 -39.88 -5.71
CA ASN A 517 -21.86 -40.84 -6.79
C ASN A 517 -22.98 -41.87 -6.56
N PRO A 518 -23.58 -42.42 -7.62
CA PRO A 518 -24.41 -43.62 -7.49
C PRO A 518 -23.65 -44.75 -6.81
#